data_AF-A0A7S1X445-F1
#
_entry.id   AF-A0A7S1X445-F1
#
_cell.length_a   1.000
_cell.length_b   1.000
_cell.length_c   1.000
_cell.angle_alpha   90.00
_cell.angle_beta   90.00
_cell.angle_gamma   90.00
#
_symmetry.space_group_name_H-M   'P 1'
#
loop_
_entity.id
_entity.type
_entity.pdbx_description
1 polymer ?
#
loop_
_entity_poly.entity_id
_entity_poly.type
_entity_poly.pdbx_seq_one_letter_code
_entity_poly.pdbx_strand_id
1 'polypeptide(L)'
;GMHMAHHLAPDQFREGEWDLYVGKLVANEAAAASAAGSKPAWVPEACSAGYAQLVTAFPGMASECQFESGQVWSPWLLGAEAEREMPSAAAGRLSPFQALLVVQAFRPDRLQSAMSTFVCSVLGMKSVAPEPFSLKSLQEGEMRPDEPVLFIASPGADPSQELSDFAERTVGRNRYHEVAMGQGQGAVAVELLRSCARSGDWLCLKNLHLVVSWLPTLEKEIYTLTPNPEFRLFLTSEPHNKFPASLL
;
A
#
# COMPACT_ATOMS: atom_id res chain seq x y z
N GLY A 1 2.74 -0.97 -4.92
CA GLY A 1 3.44 -2.15 -5.45
C GLY A 1 3.29 -2.25 -6.96
N MET A 2 2.37 -3.08 -7.46
CA MET A 2 2.26 -3.41 -8.90
C MET A 2 2.12 -2.19 -9.82
N HIS A 3 1.22 -1.25 -9.51
CA HIS A 3 1.08 -0.01 -10.31
C HIS A 3 2.37 0.81 -10.36
N MET A 4 3.13 0.88 -9.25
CA MET A 4 4.41 1.60 -9.23
C MET A 4 5.44 0.88 -10.11
N ALA A 5 5.53 -0.45 -10.01
CA ALA A 5 6.42 -1.24 -10.87
C ALA A 5 6.09 -1.04 -12.36
N HIS A 6 4.79 -1.02 -12.71
CA HIS A 6 4.33 -0.76 -14.08
C HIS A 6 4.72 0.63 -14.60
N HIS A 7 4.63 1.66 -13.77
CA HIS A 7 5.01 3.02 -14.18
C HIS A 7 6.52 3.28 -14.18
N LEU A 8 7.26 2.67 -13.25
CA LEU A 8 8.70 2.92 -13.08
C LEU A 8 9.58 2.04 -13.97
N ALA A 9 9.11 0.85 -14.35
CA ALA A 9 9.84 -0.10 -15.18
C ALA A 9 8.94 -0.66 -16.30
N PRO A 10 8.48 0.19 -17.24
CA PRO A 10 7.55 -0.23 -18.29
C PRO A 10 8.15 -1.27 -19.25
N ASP A 11 9.48 -1.35 -19.33
CA ASP A 11 10.24 -2.35 -20.10
C ASP A 11 10.03 -3.79 -19.61
N GLN A 12 9.56 -3.97 -18.38
CA GLN A 12 9.27 -5.29 -17.79
C GLN A 12 7.92 -5.86 -18.25
N PHE A 13 7.11 -5.08 -18.96
CA PHE A 13 5.75 -5.44 -19.37
C PHE A 13 5.65 -5.38 -20.90
N ARG A 14 5.25 -6.49 -21.54
CA ARG A 14 5.00 -6.50 -22.99
C ARG A 14 3.59 -5.99 -23.29
N GLU A 15 3.34 -5.71 -24.56
CA GLU A 15 2.05 -5.19 -25.04
C GLU A 15 0.88 -6.10 -24.62
N GLY A 16 -0.15 -5.50 -24.01
CA GLY A 16 -1.38 -6.20 -23.57
C GLY A 16 -1.24 -7.02 -22.28
N GLU A 17 -0.04 -7.25 -21.75
CA GLU A 17 0.15 -8.09 -20.55
C GLU A 17 -0.44 -7.43 -19.31
N TRP A 18 -0.22 -6.13 -19.15
CA TRP A 18 -0.79 -5.37 -18.03
C TRP A 18 -2.32 -5.34 -18.07
N ASP A 19 -2.91 -5.17 -19.25
CA ASP A 19 -4.36 -5.15 -19.42
C ASP A 19 -5.00 -6.51 -19.14
N LEU A 20 -4.31 -7.62 -19.46
CA LEU A 20 -4.74 -8.95 -19.02
C LEU A 20 -4.70 -9.06 -17.50
N TYR A 21 -3.58 -8.65 -16.89
CA TYR A 21 -3.38 -8.71 -15.44
C TYR A 21 -4.48 -7.97 -14.66
N VAL A 22 -4.83 -6.74 -15.07
CA VAL A 22 -5.89 -5.94 -14.42
C VAL A 22 -7.31 -6.30 -14.87
N GLY A 23 -7.47 -7.29 -15.77
CA GLY A 23 -8.77 -7.74 -16.27
C GLY A 23 -9.47 -6.77 -17.23
N LYS A 24 -8.72 -5.85 -17.85
CA LYS A 24 -9.22 -4.94 -18.90
C LYS A 24 -9.25 -5.58 -20.28
N LEU A 25 -8.44 -6.62 -20.48
CA LEU A 25 -8.43 -7.38 -21.72
C LEU A 25 -9.65 -8.32 -21.78
N VAL A 26 -10.73 -7.86 -22.41
CA VAL A 26 -11.89 -8.71 -22.69
C VAL A 26 -11.55 -9.57 -23.90
N ALA A 27 -11.16 -10.82 -23.65
CA ALA A 27 -11.07 -11.82 -24.71
C ALA A 27 -12.44 -11.97 -25.39
N ASN A 28 -12.47 -12.11 -26.72
CA ASN A 28 -13.69 -12.42 -27.45
C ASN A 28 -14.34 -13.68 -26.84
N GLU A 29 -15.58 -13.58 -26.35
CA GLU A 29 -16.26 -14.66 -25.62
C GLU A 29 -16.30 -15.98 -26.40
N ALA A 30 -16.41 -15.92 -27.73
CA ALA A 30 -16.36 -17.10 -28.60
C ALA A 30 -14.97 -17.75 -28.63
N ALA A 31 -13.90 -16.94 -28.63
CA ALA A 31 -12.52 -17.43 -28.61
C ALA A 31 -12.15 -17.98 -27.22
N ALA A 32 -12.58 -17.31 -26.15
CA ALA A 32 -12.39 -17.78 -24.78
C ALA A 32 -13.15 -19.09 -24.52
N ALA A 33 -14.39 -19.22 -25.01
CA ALA A 33 -15.16 -20.46 -24.92
C ALA A 33 -14.50 -21.61 -25.71
N SER A 34 -13.96 -21.33 -26.90
CA SER A 34 -13.21 -22.32 -27.69
C SER A 34 -11.92 -22.74 -26.98
N ALA A 35 -11.17 -21.81 -26.39
CA ALA A 35 -9.92 -22.09 -25.67
C ALA A 35 -10.18 -22.85 -24.35
N ALA A 36 -11.27 -22.54 -23.64
CA ALA A 36 -11.72 -23.31 -22.48
C ALA A 36 -12.09 -24.76 -22.87
N GLY A 37 -12.66 -24.95 -24.07
CA GLY A 37 -12.95 -26.27 -24.63
C GLY A 37 -11.72 -27.07 -25.05
N SER A 38 -10.61 -26.41 -25.41
CA SER A 38 -9.33 -27.05 -25.75
C SER A 38 -8.37 -27.19 -24.56
N LYS A 39 -8.88 -27.08 -23.32
CA LYS A 39 -8.04 -27.14 -22.14
C LYS A 39 -7.42 -28.53 -21.94
N PRO A 40 -6.16 -28.62 -21.50
CA PRO A 40 -5.54 -29.87 -21.10
C PRO A 40 -6.26 -30.51 -19.90
N ALA A 41 -6.29 -31.85 -19.85
CA ALA A 41 -6.98 -32.60 -18.80
C ALA A 41 -6.45 -32.35 -17.37
N TRP A 42 -5.23 -31.82 -17.23
CA TRP A 42 -4.64 -31.49 -15.93
C TRP A 42 -5.14 -30.15 -15.36
N VAL A 43 -5.73 -29.28 -16.17
CA VAL A 43 -6.22 -27.96 -15.74
C VAL A 43 -7.56 -28.14 -15.01
N PRO A 44 -7.66 -27.79 -13.72
CA PRO A 44 -8.92 -27.91 -12.98
C PRO A 44 -10.00 -26.97 -13.55
N GLU A 45 -11.27 -27.33 -13.34
CA GLU A 45 -12.40 -26.49 -13.78
C GLU A 45 -12.33 -25.07 -13.22
N ALA A 46 -11.89 -24.93 -11.95
CA ALA A 46 -11.71 -23.64 -11.30
C ALA A 46 -10.70 -22.72 -12.01
N CYS A 47 -9.72 -23.28 -12.72
CA CYS A 47 -8.69 -22.54 -13.47
C CYS A 47 -9.04 -22.38 -14.95
N SER A 48 -10.16 -22.95 -15.42
CA SER A 48 -10.52 -22.99 -16.84
C SER A 48 -10.66 -21.61 -17.47
N ALA A 49 -11.26 -20.66 -16.72
CA ALA A 49 -11.42 -19.28 -17.18
C ALA A 49 -10.06 -18.56 -17.30
N GLY A 50 -9.19 -18.71 -16.29
CA GLY A 50 -7.85 -18.12 -16.30
C GLY A 50 -6.98 -18.67 -17.43
N TYR A 51 -7.01 -19.99 -17.64
CA TYR A 51 -6.35 -20.66 -18.77
C TYR A 51 -6.83 -20.11 -20.11
N ALA A 52 -8.16 -20.04 -20.31
CA ALA A 52 -8.73 -19.58 -21.57
C ALA A 52 -8.34 -18.12 -21.88
N GLN A 53 -8.37 -17.23 -20.89
CA GLN A 53 -7.94 -15.84 -21.04
C GLN A 53 -6.45 -15.75 -21.40
N LEU A 54 -5.60 -16.51 -20.70
CA LEU A 54 -4.15 -16.50 -20.93
C LEU A 54 -3.78 -16.98 -22.34
N VAL A 55 -4.37 -18.08 -22.79
CA VAL A 55 -4.08 -18.69 -24.11
C VAL A 55 -4.68 -17.88 -25.25
N THR A 56 -5.84 -17.27 -25.03
CA THR A 56 -6.47 -16.39 -26.04
C THR A 56 -5.69 -15.10 -26.21
N ALA A 57 -5.21 -14.51 -25.11
CA ALA A 57 -4.41 -13.29 -25.14
C ALA A 57 -2.99 -13.53 -25.67
N PHE A 58 -2.36 -14.64 -25.26
CA PHE A 58 -0.96 -14.94 -25.55
C PHE A 58 -0.78 -16.39 -26.05
N PRO A 59 -1.24 -16.71 -27.27
CA PRO A 59 -1.13 -18.07 -27.82
C PRO A 59 0.33 -18.51 -28.01
N GLY A 60 1.24 -17.59 -28.33
CA GLY A 60 2.68 -17.88 -28.42
C GLY A 60 3.28 -18.36 -27.11
N MET A 61 2.90 -17.72 -25.99
CA MET A 61 3.35 -18.09 -24.66
C MET A 61 2.85 -19.48 -24.26
N ALA A 62 1.62 -19.84 -24.63
CA ALA A 62 1.06 -21.16 -24.38
C ALA A 62 1.86 -22.29 -25.06
N SER A 63 2.29 -22.05 -26.29
CA SER A 63 3.16 -22.96 -27.06
C SER A 63 4.56 -23.06 -26.45
N GLU A 64 5.20 -21.91 -26.13
CA GLU A 64 6.53 -21.85 -25.52
C GLU A 64 6.62 -22.56 -24.16
N CYS A 65 5.55 -22.45 -23.37
CA CYS A 65 5.39 -23.07 -22.05
C CYS A 65 4.95 -24.54 -22.10
N GLN A 66 4.55 -25.05 -23.26
CA GLN A 66 4.08 -26.42 -23.45
C GLN A 66 2.96 -26.79 -22.45
N PHE A 67 1.92 -25.94 -22.33
CA PHE A 67 0.82 -26.20 -21.39
C PHE A 67 0.08 -27.52 -21.64
N GLU A 68 0.22 -28.14 -22.82
CA GLU A 68 -0.33 -29.48 -23.08
C GLU A 68 0.34 -30.58 -22.24
N SER A 69 1.58 -30.37 -21.77
CA SER A 69 2.34 -31.35 -21.01
C SER A 69 1.90 -31.42 -19.55
N GLY A 70 0.87 -32.23 -19.27
CA GLY A 70 0.40 -32.47 -17.91
C GLY A 70 1.45 -33.07 -16.97
N GLN A 71 2.46 -33.78 -17.49
CA GLN A 71 3.55 -34.33 -16.67
C GLN A 71 4.40 -33.24 -16.00
N VAL A 72 4.48 -32.06 -16.62
CA VAL A 72 5.27 -30.92 -16.13
C VAL A 72 4.42 -29.99 -15.28
N TRP A 73 3.20 -29.70 -15.71
CA TRP A 73 2.35 -28.69 -15.08
C TRP A 73 1.51 -29.23 -13.92
N SER A 74 1.12 -30.52 -13.91
CA SER A 74 0.35 -31.09 -12.78
C SER A 74 1.14 -31.08 -11.47
N PRO A 75 2.44 -31.48 -11.43
CA PRO A 75 3.22 -31.40 -10.20
C PRO A 75 3.41 -29.97 -9.71
N TRP A 76 3.64 -29.03 -10.62
CA TRP A 76 3.77 -27.61 -10.30
C TRP A 76 2.49 -27.03 -9.69
N LEU A 77 1.34 -27.38 -10.26
CA LEU A 77 0.03 -26.95 -9.77
C LEU A 77 -0.20 -27.40 -8.31
N LEU A 78 0.31 -28.57 -7.92
CA LEU A 78 0.23 -29.09 -6.56
C LEU A 78 1.36 -28.57 -5.64
N GLY A 79 2.37 -27.89 -6.20
CA GLY A 79 3.54 -27.41 -5.47
C GLY A 79 3.21 -26.33 -4.44
N ALA A 80 3.88 -26.35 -3.29
CA ALA A 80 3.66 -25.35 -2.24
C ALA A 80 4.23 -23.96 -2.61
N GLU A 81 5.26 -23.90 -3.43
CA GLU A 81 6.00 -22.66 -3.78
C GLU A 81 5.99 -22.44 -5.30
N ALA A 82 4.84 -22.67 -5.93
CA ALA A 82 4.66 -22.62 -7.37
C ALA A 82 5.08 -21.27 -7.99
N GLU A 83 4.97 -20.17 -7.23
CA GLU A 83 5.39 -18.83 -7.65
C GLU A 83 6.92 -18.64 -7.71
N ARG A 84 7.69 -19.50 -7.03
CA ARG A 84 9.17 -19.46 -7.02
C ARG A 84 9.76 -20.49 -7.97
N GLU A 85 9.14 -21.66 -8.05
CA GLU A 85 9.64 -22.81 -8.79
C GLU A 85 8.86 -23.00 -10.08
N MET A 86 9.06 -22.13 -11.07
CA MET A 86 8.45 -22.33 -12.38
C MET A 86 8.93 -23.65 -13.01
N PRO A 87 8.07 -24.39 -13.75
CA PRO A 87 8.47 -25.65 -14.35
C PRO A 87 9.62 -25.44 -15.33
N SER A 88 10.55 -26.40 -15.41
CA SER A 88 11.73 -26.30 -16.28
C SER A 88 11.41 -26.05 -17.76
N ALA A 89 10.22 -26.47 -18.22
CA ALA A 89 9.74 -26.20 -19.58
C ALA A 89 9.45 -24.71 -19.83
N ALA A 90 9.13 -23.94 -18.80
CA ALA A 90 8.82 -22.50 -18.86
C ALA A 90 9.91 -21.62 -18.22
N ALA A 91 10.73 -22.20 -17.33
CA ALA A 91 11.83 -21.51 -16.69
C ALA A 91 12.84 -20.99 -17.73
N GLY A 92 13.15 -19.70 -17.67
CA GLY A 92 14.07 -19.03 -18.61
C GLY A 92 13.46 -18.68 -19.98
N ARG A 93 12.21 -19.07 -20.25
CA ARG A 93 11.46 -18.67 -21.46
C ARG A 93 10.46 -17.56 -21.18
N LEU A 94 9.90 -17.55 -19.97
CA LEU A 94 8.97 -16.52 -19.51
C LEU A 94 9.70 -15.30 -18.96
N SER A 95 9.17 -14.11 -19.25
CA SER A 95 9.53 -12.92 -18.48
C SER A 95 9.03 -13.05 -17.03
N PRO A 96 9.61 -12.32 -16.07
CA PRO A 96 9.12 -12.31 -14.69
C PRO A 96 7.63 -11.96 -14.57
N PHE A 97 7.14 -11.05 -15.41
CA PHE A 97 5.73 -10.68 -15.43
C PHE A 97 4.84 -11.77 -16.05
N GLN A 98 5.31 -12.45 -17.10
CA GLN A 98 4.60 -13.58 -17.68
C GLN A 98 4.48 -14.76 -16.71
N ALA A 99 5.52 -15.04 -15.92
CA ALA A 99 5.44 -16.02 -14.84
C ALA A 99 4.34 -15.66 -13.82
N LEU A 100 4.19 -14.38 -13.50
CA LEU A 100 3.10 -13.89 -12.65
C LEU A 100 1.72 -14.09 -13.28
N LEU A 101 1.56 -13.86 -14.60
CA LEU A 101 0.31 -14.17 -15.32
C LEU A 101 -0.04 -15.66 -15.28
N VAL A 102 0.96 -16.54 -15.34
CA VAL A 102 0.77 -17.99 -15.18
C VAL A 102 0.29 -18.33 -13.77
N VAL A 103 0.89 -17.75 -12.73
CA VAL A 103 0.41 -17.91 -11.35
C VAL A 103 -1.01 -17.37 -11.20
N GLN A 104 -1.34 -16.22 -11.78
CA GLN A 104 -2.70 -15.66 -11.76
C GLN A 104 -3.73 -16.62 -12.40
N ALA A 105 -3.37 -17.28 -13.50
CA ALA A 105 -4.28 -18.17 -14.23
C ALA A 105 -4.52 -19.51 -13.53
N PHE A 106 -3.50 -20.08 -12.87
CA PHE A 106 -3.56 -21.45 -12.35
C PHE A 106 -3.46 -21.56 -10.82
N ARG A 107 -2.87 -20.58 -10.14
CA ARG A 107 -2.62 -20.58 -8.68
C ARG A 107 -2.93 -19.21 -8.06
N PRO A 108 -4.21 -18.75 -8.13
CA PRO A 108 -4.62 -17.47 -7.56
C PRO A 108 -4.35 -17.38 -6.05
N ASP A 109 -4.30 -18.51 -5.34
CA ASP A 109 -3.90 -18.59 -3.93
C ASP A 109 -2.46 -18.11 -3.67
N ARG A 110 -1.58 -18.19 -4.67
CA ARG A 110 -0.18 -17.75 -4.60
C ARG A 110 0.09 -16.41 -5.24
N LEU A 111 -0.93 -15.77 -5.81
CA LEU A 111 -0.79 -14.51 -6.51
C LEU A 111 -0.20 -13.39 -5.62
N GLN A 112 -0.57 -13.34 -4.33
CA GLN A 112 -0.03 -12.35 -3.40
C GLN A 112 1.50 -12.48 -3.21
N SER A 113 2.00 -13.70 -3.03
CA SER A 113 3.43 -13.99 -2.92
C SER A 113 4.16 -13.69 -4.23
N ALA A 114 3.57 -14.07 -5.37
CA ALA A 114 4.12 -13.81 -6.70
C ALA A 114 4.24 -12.30 -6.98
N MET A 115 3.19 -11.52 -6.71
CA MET A 115 3.20 -10.06 -6.82
C MET A 115 4.27 -9.44 -5.93
N SER A 116 4.39 -9.89 -4.68
CA SER A 116 5.37 -9.35 -3.74
C SER A 116 6.80 -9.59 -4.25
N THR A 117 7.08 -10.81 -4.72
CA THR A 117 8.38 -11.19 -5.28
C THR A 117 8.70 -10.38 -6.54
N PHE A 118 7.73 -10.24 -7.45
CA PHE A 118 7.89 -9.45 -8.67
C PHE A 118 8.18 -7.98 -8.37
N VAL A 119 7.38 -7.35 -7.50
CA VAL A 119 7.58 -5.94 -7.12
C VAL A 119 8.94 -5.73 -6.46
N CYS A 120 9.34 -6.61 -5.54
CA CYS A 120 10.66 -6.57 -4.91
C CYS A 120 11.79 -6.66 -5.94
N SER A 121 11.68 -7.59 -6.90
CA SER A 121 12.67 -7.78 -7.96
C SER A 121 12.79 -6.55 -8.86
N VAL A 122 11.66 -5.98 -9.28
CA VAL A 122 11.63 -4.83 -10.21
C VAL A 122 12.10 -3.55 -9.53
N LEU A 123 11.69 -3.31 -8.29
CA LEU A 123 12.03 -2.09 -7.54
C LEU A 123 13.35 -2.20 -6.76
N GLY A 124 14.04 -3.35 -6.81
CA GLY A 124 15.29 -3.57 -6.06
C GLY A 124 15.10 -3.56 -4.54
N MET A 125 13.91 -3.94 -4.05
CA MET A 125 13.55 -3.90 -2.64
C MET A 125 13.63 -5.29 -2.01
N LYS A 126 13.98 -5.35 -0.72
CA LYS A 126 14.01 -6.62 0.04
C LYS A 126 12.60 -7.11 0.42
N SER A 127 11.70 -6.18 0.67
CA SER A 127 10.33 -6.45 1.11
C SER A 127 9.40 -5.36 0.61
N VAL A 128 8.18 -5.75 0.22
CA VAL A 128 7.08 -4.81 -0.04
C VAL A 128 6.41 -4.31 1.24
N ALA A 129 6.65 -4.99 2.38
CA ALA A 129 6.12 -4.56 3.66
C ALA A 129 6.91 -3.34 4.14
N PRO A 130 6.23 -2.26 4.57
CA PRO A 130 6.90 -1.12 5.18
C PRO A 130 7.56 -1.54 6.50
N GLU A 131 8.57 -0.78 6.93
CA GLU A 131 9.14 -0.98 8.26
C GLU A 131 8.09 -0.70 9.36
N PRO A 132 8.14 -1.40 10.50
CA PRO A 132 7.26 -1.13 11.62
C PRO A 132 7.39 0.32 12.07
N PHE A 133 6.26 1.00 12.26
CA PHE A 133 6.23 2.37 12.77
C PHE A 133 6.82 2.43 14.19
N SER A 134 7.59 3.49 14.45
CA SER A 134 8.21 3.76 15.75
C SER A 134 8.23 5.26 16.01
N LEU A 135 7.55 5.69 17.09
CA LEU A 135 7.57 7.10 17.53
C LEU A 135 8.99 7.62 17.79
N LYS A 136 9.88 6.74 18.26
CA LYS A 136 11.28 7.07 18.50
C LYS A 136 12.01 7.39 17.20
N SER A 137 11.87 6.53 16.19
CA SER A 137 12.53 6.72 14.90
C SER A 137 12.01 7.98 14.21
N LEU A 138 10.70 8.23 14.30
CA LEU A 138 10.07 9.45 13.80
C LEU A 138 10.66 10.71 14.49
N GLN A 139 10.82 10.67 15.81
CA GLN A 139 11.36 11.77 16.60
C GLN A 139 12.81 12.10 16.27
N GLU A 140 13.63 11.09 16.05
CA GLU A 140 15.07 11.24 15.80
C GLU A 140 15.36 11.67 14.36
N GLY A 141 14.54 11.27 13.38
CA GLY A 141 14.86 11.42 11.96
C GLY A 141 14.01 12.41 11.17
N GLU A 142 12.73 12.60 11.53
CA GLU A 142 11.75 13.18 10.61
C GLU A 142 10.96 14.36 11.20
N MET A 143 10.76 14.41 12.52
CA MET A 143 9.94 15.45 13.12
C MET A 143 10.59 16.84 13.12
N ARG A 144 9.82 17.85 12.68
CA ARG A 144 10.24 19.26 12.62
C ARG A 144 9.31 20.13 13.46
N PRO A 145 9.76 21.31 13.91
CA PRO A 145 8.92 22.21 14.70
C PRO A 145 7.86 22.93 13.86
N ASP A 146 8.11 23.15 12.57
CA ASP A 146 7.23 23.82 11.61
C ASP A 146 6.33 22.86 10.82
N GLU A 147 6.56 21.55 10.95
CA GLU A 147 5.83 20.50 10.22
C GLU A 147 5.09 19.60 11.23
N PRO A 148 3.75 19.65 11.30
CA PRO A 148 2.98 18.80 12.21
C PRO A 148 2.99 17.34 11.78
N VAL A 149 2.96 16.44 12.76
CA VAL A 149 2.79 15.00 12.53
C VAL A 149 1.31 14.64 12.59
N LEU A 150 0.74 14.18 11.48
CA LEU A 150 -0.65 13.74 11.40
C LEU A 150 -0.78 12.21 11.53
N PHE A 151 -1.47 11.76 12.57
CA PHE A 151 -1.90 10.38 12.74
C PHE A 151 -3.30 10.19 12.18
N ILE A 152 -3.41 9.38 11.13
CA ILE A 152 -4.68 8.90 10.61
C ILE A 152 -5.03 7.58 11.30
N ALA A 153 -5.96 7.64 12.25
CA ALA A 153 -6.42 6.47 12.97
C ALA A 153 -7.53 5.74 12.19
N SER A 154 -7.53 4.41 12.29
CA SER A 154 -8.70 3.63 11.89
C SER A 154 -9.84 3.87 12.88
N PRO A 155 -11.13 3.79 12.47
CA PRO A 155 -12.25 3.98 13.37
C PRO A 155 -12.14 3.09 14.62
N GLY A 156 -12.11 3.70 15.81
CA GLY A 156 -11.97 3.01 17.09
C GLY A 156 -10.53 2.70 17.54
N ALA A 157 -9.52 3.03 16.75
CA ALA A 157 -8.12 3.08 17.20
C ALA A 157 -7.78 4.51 17.66
N ASP A 158 -7.07 4.67 18.77
CA ASP A 158 -6.57 5.98 19.22
C ASP A 158 -5.08 5.88 19.59
N PRO A 159 -4.17 6.49 18.80
CA PRO A 159 -2.75 6.49 19.10
C PRO A 159 -2.39 7.45 20.25
N SER A 160 -3.35 8.21 20.79
CA SER A 160 -3.04 9.29 21.72
C SER A 160 -2.43 8.83 23.05
N GLN A 161 -2.78 7.64 23.54
CA GLN A 161 -2.18 7.09 24.76
C GLN A 161 -0.71 6.73 24.55
N GLU A 162 -0.38 6.06 23.45
CA GLU A 162 1.00 5.70 23.12
C GLU A 162 1.86 6.95 22.93
N LEU A 163 1.31 7.97 22.25
CA LEU A 163 1.96 9.26 22.07
C LEU A 163 2.18 9.99 23.41
N SER A 164 1.19 9.98 24.31
CA SER A 164 1.32 10.59 25.64
C SER A 164 2.42 9.90 26.44
N ASP A 165 2.42 8.57 26.52
CA ASP A 165 3.44 7.80 27.22
C ASP A 165 4.85 8.06 26.66
N PHE A 166 4.96 8.18 25.33
CA PHE A 166 6.21 8.52 24.65
C PHE A 166 6.67 9.95 24.95
N ALA A 167 5.76 10.93 24.91
CA ALA A 167 6.06 12.32 25.21
C ALA A 167 6.46 12.52 26.68
N GLU A 168 5.78 11.86 27.61
CA GLU A 168 6.14 11.90 29.04
C GLU A 168 7.56 11.39 29.28
N ARG A 169 8.00 10.34 28.55
CA ARG A 169 9.37 9.81 28.64
C ARG A 169 10.41 10.70 27.95
N THR A 170 10.00 11.43 26.91
CA THR A 170 10.91 12.21 26.06
C THR A 170 11.11 13.64 26.55
N VAL A 171 10.02 14.37 26.81
CA VAL A 171 10.05 15.79 27.23
C VAL A 171 9.57 16.02 28.66
N GLY A 172 9.00 14.99 29.29
CA GLY A 172 8.41 15.09 30.62
C GLY A 172 6.95 15.53 30.60
N ARG A 173 6.17 15.03 31.56
CA ARG A 173 4.72 15.26 31.65
C ARG A 173 4.29 16.73 31.66
N ASN A 174 5.10 17.62 32.23
CA ASN A 174 4.78 19.05 32.30
C ASN A 174 5.02 19.81 30.99
N ARG A 175 5.65 19.17 30.00
CA ARG A 175 5.97 19.76 28.68
C ARG A 175 5.20 19.10 27.54
N TYR A 176 4.21 18.28 27.87
CA TYR A 176 3.27 17.70 26.92
C TYR A 176 1.86 18.19 27.25
N HIS A 177 1.20 18.77 26.25
CA HIS A 177 -0.16 19.29 26.35
C HIS A 177 -1.04 18.62 25.31
N GLU A 178 -2.29 18.37 25.64
CA GLU A 178 -3.23 17.76 24.71
C GLU A 178 -4.62 18.38 24.79
N VAL A 179 -5.31 18.44 23.64
CA VAL A 179 -6.67 18.97 23.52
C VAL A 179 -7.51 18.03 22.69
N ALA A 180 -8.59 17.51 23.27
CA ALA A 180 -9.62 16.80 22.50
C ALA A 180 -10.51 17.81 21.78
N MET A 181 -10.48 17.81 20.45
CA MET A 181 -11.25 18.76 19.67
C MET A 181 -12.74 18.43 19.69
N GLY A 182 -13.53 19.49 19.90
CA GLY A 182 -14.98 19.44 19.92
C GLY A 182 -15.55 20.86 19.80
N GLN A 183 -16.87 20.98 19.93
CA GLN A 183 -17.53 22.28 19.84
C GLN A 183 -16.99 23.24 20.90
N GLY A 184 -16.52 24.42 20.47
CA GLY A 184 -15.99 25.46 21.36
C GLY A 184 -14.51 25.35 21.74
N GLN A 185 -13.81 24.27 21.37
CA GLN A 185 -12.39 24.09 21.73
C GLN A 185 -11.41 24.85 20.83
N GLY A 186 -11.87 25.38 19.70
CA GLY A 186 -11.00 26.03 18.71
C GLY A 186 -10.17 27.20 19.28
N ALA A 187 -10.75 28.05 20.13
CA ALA A 187 -10.02 29.18 20.71
C ALA A 187 -8.91 28.73 21.68
N VAL A 188 -9.24 27.74 22.54
CA VAL A 188 -8.29 27.16 23.51
C VAL A 188 -7.14 26.45 22.77
N ALA A 189 -7.45 25.72 21.70
CA ALA A 189 -6.45 25.06 20.87
C ALA A 189 -5.45 26.06 20.24
N VAL A 190 -5.93 27.20 19.71
CA VAL A 190 -5.04 28.25 19.15
C VAL A 190 -4.17 28.87 20.24
N GLU A 191 -4.72 29.15 21.42
CA GLU A 191 -3.95 29.73 22.52
C GLU A 191 -2.83 28.79 22.98
N LEU A 192 -3.16 27.51 23.18
CA LEU A 192 -2.19 26.48 23.54
C LEU A 192 -1.15 26.28 22.45
N LEU A 193 -1.55 26.26 21.17
CA LEU A 193 -0.65 26.17 20.03
C LEU A 193 0.40 27.28 20.07
N ARG A 194 -0.03 28.53 20.22
CA ARG A 194 0.87 29.68 20.30
C ARG A 194 1.75 29.64 21.55
N SER A 195 1.23 29.18 22.68
CA SER A 195 2.00 29.06 23.91
C SER A 195 3.09 28.01 23.80
N CYS A 196 2.74 26.78 23.39
CA CYS A 196 3.67 25.66 23.23
C CYS A 196 4.72 25.97 22.16
N ALA A 197 4.32 26.61 21.05
CA ALA A 197 5.25 27.03 20.02
C ALA A 197 6.33 28.00 20.55
N ARG A 198 6.00 28.87 21.51
CA ARG A 198 6.98 29.76 22.15
C ARG A 198 7.85 29.03 23.18
N SER A 199 7.27 28.16 24.00
CA SER A 199 8.01 27.45 25.06
C SER A 199 8.84 26.26 24.55
N GLY A 200 8.54 25.76 23.36
CA GLY A 200 9.13 24.52 22.84
C GLY A 200 8.51 23.27 23.45
N ASP A 201 7.30 23.36 24.01
CA ASP A 201 6.57 22.23 24.55
C ASP A 201 5.83 21.47 23.45
N TRP A 202 5.44 20.24 23.70
CA TRP A 202 4.74 19.42 22.72
C TRP A 202 3.23 19.59 22.87
N LEU A 203 2.52 19.69 21.75
CA LEU A 203 1.07 19.80 21.71
C LEU A 203 0.46 18.70 20.85
N CYS A 204 -0.59 18.05 21.36
CA CYS A 204 -1.40 17.08 20.64
C CYS A 204 -2.84 17.59 20.49
N LEU A 205 -3.32 17.77 19.26
CA LEU A 205 -4.72 18.08 18.95
C LEU A 205 -5.42 16.81 18.47
N LYS A 206 -6.36 16.30 19.30
CA LYS A 206 -7.04 15.03 19.04
C LYS A 206 -8.35 15.21 18.31
N ASN A 207 -8.75 14.21 17.53
CA ASN A 207 -10.07 14.10 16.89
C ASN A 207 -10.43 15.25 15.94
N LEU A 208 -9.48 15.67 15.09
CA LEU A 208 -9.67 16.78 14.16
C LEU A 208 -10.84 16.61 13.18
N HIS A 209 -11.15 15.35 12.81
CA HIS A 209 -12.32 14.99 11.99
C HIS A 209 -13.66 15.49 12.55
N LEU A 210 -13.76 15.77 13.86
CA LEU A 210 -14.97 16.33 14.48
C LEU A 210 -15.14 17.83 14.23
N VAL A 211 -14.08 18.54 13.85
CA VAL A 211 -14.04 20.01 13.73
C VAL A 211 -13.49 20.48 12.38
N VAL A 212 -13.80 19.75 11.30
CA VAL A 212 -13.26 20.01 9.94
C VAL A 212 -13.46 21.44 9.44
N SER A 213 -14.55 22.11 9.84
CA SER A 213 -14.80 23.52 9.48
C SER A 213 -13.82 24.51 10.11
N TRP A 214 -13.14 24.12 11.19
CA TRP A 214 -12.16 24.95 11.90
C TRP A 214 -10.72 24.74 11.41
N LEU A 215 -10.43 23.65 10.69
CA LEU A 215 -9.09 23.34 10.20
C LEU A 215 -8.43 24.44 9.34
N PRO A 216 -9.17 25.23 8.52
CA PRO A 216 -8.57 26.38 7.81
C PRO A 216 -8.00 27.44 8.77
N THR A 217 -8.55 27.56 9.98
CA THR A 217 -7.98 28.45 11.01
C THR A 217 -6.68 27.86 11.57
N LEU A 218 -6.66 26.55 11.87
CA LEU A 218 -5.44 25.86 12.33
C LEU A 218 -4.30 25.98 11.31
N GLU A 219 -4.59 25.72 10.03
CA GLU A 219 -3.62 25.85 8.94
C GLU A 219 -2.98 27.24 8.90
N LYS A 220 -3.81 28.29 8.97
CA LYS A 220 -3.33 29.67 8.98
C LYS A 220 -2.41 29.94 10.18
N GLU A 221 -2.77 29.42 11.36
CA GLU A 221 -1.92 29.58 12.55
C GLU A 221 -0.58 28.88 12.36
N ILE A 222 -0.56 27.62 11.91
CA ILE A 222 0.66 26.85 11.62
C ILE A 222 1.57 27.60 10.65
N TYR A 223 1.01 28.12 9.55
CA TYR A 223 1.77 28.85 8.53
C TYR A 223 2.40 30.15 9.05
N THR A 224 1.77 30.80 10.03
CA THR A 224 2.28 32.07 10.61
C THR A 224 3.21 31.88 11.80
N LEU A 225 3.30 30.67 12.35
CA LEU A 225 4.09 30.40 13.54
C LEU A 225 5.60 30.43 13.22
N THR A 226 6.35 30.94 14.19
CA THR A 226 7.81 30.81 14.25
C THR A 226 8.14 30.00 15.51
N PRO A 227 8.04 28.67 15.43
CA PRO A 227 8.12 27.82 16.60
C PRO A 227 9.55 27.67 17.11
N ASN A 228 9.67 27.43 18.42
CA ASN A 228 10.89 27.01 19.06
C ASN A 228 11.38 25.69 18.43
N PRO A 229 12.70 25.48 18.23
CA PRO A 229 13.23 24.24 17.66
C PRO A 229 12.80 22.94 18.34
N GLU A 230 12.48 22.98 19.64
CA GLU A 230 12.04 21.82 20.44
C GLU A 230 10.52 21.56 20.35
N PHE A 231 9.75 22.52 19.83
CA PHE A 231 8.30 22.39 19.68
C PHE A 231 7.95 21.22 18.75
N ARG A 232 6.92 20.45 19.08
CA ARG A 232 6.36 19.43 18.20
C ARG A 232 4.84 19.48 18.27
N LEU A 233 4.21 19.44 17.10
CA LEU A 233 2.76 19.43 16.95
C LEU A 233 2.30 18.08 16.42
N PHE A 234 1.44 17.41 17.17
CA PHE A 234 0.81 16.16 16.79
C PHE A 234 -0.68 16.39 16.55
N LEU A 235 -1.19 15.79 15.49
CA LEU A 235 -2.59 15.87 15.10
C LEU A 235 -3.13 14.44 15.01
N THR A 236 -4.29 14.16 15.60
CA THR A 236 -4.98 12.87 15.40
C THR A 236 -6.32 13.08 14.71
N SER A 237 -6.60 12.24 13.72
CA SER A 237 -7.85 12.29 12.97
C SER A 237 -8.24 10.92 12.43
N GLU A 238 -9.53 10.68 12.26
CA GLU A 238 -10.02 9.64 11.36
C GLU A 238 -10.05 10.19 9.92
N PRO A 239 -10.08 9.32 8.88
CA PRO A 239 -10.28 9.74 7.50
C PRO A 239 -11.56 10.55 7.33
N HIS A 240 -11.48 11.72 6.69
CA HIS A 240 -12.64 12.55 6.42
C HIS A 240 -12.54 13.25 5.06
N ASN A 241 -13.59 13.15 4.24
CA ASN A 241 -13.60 13.65 2.85
C ASN A 241 -13.41 15.17 2.70
N LYS A 242 -13.69 15.93 3.76
CA LYS A 242 -13.51 17.40 3.80
C LYS A 242 -12.26 17.84 4.58
N PHE A 243 -11.35 16.91 4.90
CA PHE A 243 -10.09 17.27 5.52
C PHE A 243 -9.24 18.09 4.52
N PRO A 244 -8.66 19.24 4.91
CA PRO A 244 -7.90 20.09 4.00
C PRO A 244 -6.67 19.37 3.44
N ALA A 245 -6.49 19.41 2.12
CA ALA A 245 -5.33 18.81 1.46
C ALA A 245 -4.00 19.51 1.82
N SER A 246 -4.06 20.73 2.32
CA SER A 246 -2.91 21.49 2.83
C SER A 246 -2.33 20.94 4.14
N LEU A 247 -3.13 20.17 4.89
CA LEU A 247 -2.74 19.53 6.14
C LEU A 247 -2.46 18.02 5.97
N LEU A 248 -2.51 17.51 4.73
CA LEU A 248 -2.17 16.13 4.36
C LEU A 248 -0.81 16.10 3.68
#